data_AF-A0A1L7GUS8-F1
#
_entry.id   AF-A0A1L7GUS8-F1
#
_cell.length_a   1.000
_cell.length_b   1.000
_cell.length_c   1.000
_cell.angle_alpha   90.00
_cell.angle_beta   90.00
_cell.angle_gamma   90.00
#
_symmetry.space_group_name_H-M   'P 1'
#
loop_
_entity.id
_entity.type
_entity.pdbx_description
1 polymer ?
#
loop_
_entity_poly.entity_id
_entity_poly.type
_entity_poly.pdbx_seq_one_letter_code
_entity_poly.pdbx_strand_id
1 'polypeptide(L)' 'MKQINKLEQELGVALFTRTSTGVTLTPAGKGFKGYAEQIVNLVNQALVASHQYSGQRQVIRLSTSLMYPSAPFMAT' A
#
# COMPACT_ATOMS: atom_id res chain seq x y z
N MET A 1 -19.41 -9.09 3.46
CA MET A 1 -17.95 -9.01 3.22
C MET A 1 -17.68 -9.27 1.75
N LYS A 2 -17.68 -8.25 0.87
CA LYS A 2 -17.57 -8.49 -0.58
C LYS A 2 -16.17 -8.90 -1.04
N GLN A 3 -15.13 -8.35 -0.41
CA GLN A 3 -13.72 -8.65 -0.76
C GLN A 3 -13.29 -10.06 -0.35
N ILE A 4 -13.59 -10.48 0.89
CA ILE A 4 -13.31 -11.84 1.36
C ILE A 4 -14.04 -12.87 0.50
N ASN A 5 -15.33 -12.65 0.23
CA ASN A 5 -16.09 -13.57 -0.61
C ASN A 5 -15.50 -13.67 -2.03
N LYS A 6 -15.04 -12.55 -2.61
CA LYS A 6 -14.40 -12.56 -3.93
C LYS A 6 -13.07 -13.33 -3.90
N LEU A 7 -12.27 -13.13 -2.85
CA LEU A 7 -11.03 -13.87 -2.64
C LEU A 7 -11.28 -15.37 -2.53
N GLU A 8 -12.23 -15.79 -1.68
CA GLU A 8 -12.62 -17.19 -1.52
C GLU A 8 -13.16 -17.80 -2.82
N GLN A 9 -13.88 -17.01 -3.63
CA GLN A 9 -14.37 -17.43 -4.95
C GLN A 9 -13.23 -17.63 -5.96
N GLU A 10 -12.24 -16.73 -5.99
CA GLU A 10 -11.07 -16.86 -6.87
C GLU A 10 -10.16 -18.02 -6.45
N LEU A 11 -10.03 -18.28 -5.15
CA LEU A 11 -9.27 -19.42 -4.61
C LEU A 11 -10.05 -20.74 -4.67
N GLY A 12 -11.37 -20.70 -4.86
CA GLY A 12 -12.24 -21.88 -4.84
C GLY A 12 -12.35 -22.56 -3.46
N VAL A 13 -11.92 -21.89 -2.39
CA VAL A 13 -11.86 -22.45 -1.03
C VAL A 13 -12.31 -21.42 0.00
N ALA A 14 -13.12 -21.86 0.97
CA ALA A 14 -13.51 -21.03 2.11
C ALA A 14 -12.33 -20.91 3.10
N LEU A 15 -11.88 -19.68 3.35
CA LEU A 15 -10.80 -19.37 4.28
C LEU A 15 -11.35 -19.08 5.68
N PHE A 16 -12.61 -18.64 5.77
CA PHE A 16 -13.25 -18.23 7.01
C PHE A 16 -14.58 -18.96 7.25
N THR A 17 -14.82 -19.34 8.51
CA THR A 17 -16.11 -19.84 8.99
C THR A 17 -16.74 -18.81 9.92
N ARG A 18 -18.00 -18.47 9.66
CA ARG A 18 -18.79 -17.61 10.56
C ARG A 18 -19.37 -18.47 11.68
N THR A 19 -19.05 -18.13 12.92
CA THR A 19 -19.68 -18.68 14.11
C THR A 19 -20.56 -17.61 14.73
N SER A 20 -21.50 -17.99 15.61
CA SER A 20 -22.34 -17.04 16.36
C SER A 20 -21.51 -16.04 17.18
N THR A 21 -20.28 -16.41 17.54
CA THR A 21 -19.35 -15.60 18.32
C THR A 21 -18.35 -14.80 17.47
N GLY A 22 -18.30 -15.00 16.15
CA GLY A 22 -17.38 -14.25 15.29
C GLY A 22 -16.95 -14.99 14.02
N VAL A 23 -15.68 -14.81 13.66
CA VAL A 23 -15.09 -15.41 12.45
C VAL A 23 -13.86 -16.20 12.84
N THR A 24 -13.80 -17.46 12.42
CA THR A 24 -12.67 -18.36 12.65
C THR A 24 -12.04 -18.79 11.33
N LEU A 25 -10.75 -19.12 11.35
CA LEU A 25 -10.05 -19.63 10.17
C LEU A 25 -10.37 -21.11 9.94
N THR A 26 -10.61 -21.48 8.69
CA THR A 26 -10.65 -22.88 8.26
C THR A 26 -9.23 -23.47 8.24
N PRO A 27 -9.07 -24.80 8.11
CA PRO A 27 -7.74 -25.40 7.88
C PRO A 27 -7.02 -24.79 6.66
N ALA A 28 -7.75 -24.54 5.57
CA ALA A 28 -7.22 -23.85 4.41
C ALA A 28 -6.85 -22.39 4.71
N GLY A 29 -7.67 -21.68 5.48
CA GLY A 29 -7.38 -20.33 5.96
C GLY A 29 -6.09 -20.25 6.80
N LYS A 30 -5.83 -21.25 7.64
CA LYS A 30 -4.59 -21.33 8.43
C LYS A 30 -3.36 -21.52 7.53
N GLY A 31 -3.45 -22.38 6.51
CA GLY A 31 -2.36 -22.54 5.52
C GLY A 31 -2.15 -21.29 4.68
N PHE A 32 -3.23 -20.65 4.24
CA PHE A 32 -3.18 -19.45 3.41
C PHE A 32 -2.64 -18.21 4.16
N LYS A 33 -2.94 -18.08 5.46
CA LYS A 33 -2.51 -16.95 6.29
C LYS A 33 -1.01 -16.68 6.19
N GLY A 34 -0.18 -17.73 6.26
CA GLY A 34 1.27 -17.58 6.18
C GLY A 34 1.74 -16.99 4.85
N TYR A 35 1.13 -17.39 3.74
CA TYR A 35 1.42 -16.82 2.43
C TYR A 35 0.91 -15.39 2.29
N ALA A 36 -0.29 -15.11 2.79
CA ALA A 36 -0.87 -13.77 2.77
C ALA A 36 0.00 -12.76 3.54
N GLU A 37 0.49 -13.13 4.72
CA GLU A 37 1.39 -12.29 5.52
C GLU A 37 2.71 -12.00 4.78
N GLN A 38 3.29 -13.00 4.13
CA GLN A 38 4.50 -12.83 3.33
C GLN A 38 4.30 -11.88 2.14
N ILE A 39 3.20 -12.03 1.41
CA ILE A 39 2.88 -11.17 0.26
C ILE A 39 2.70 -9.71 0.71
N VAL A 40 1.93 -9.48 1.79
CA VAL A 40 1.72 -8.13 2.33
C VAL A 40 3.04 -7.50 2.77
N ASN A 41 3.89 -8.27 3.47
CA ASN A 41 5.20 -7.78 3.87
C ASN A 41 6.09 -7.45 2.67
N LEU A 42 6.09 -8.29 1.64
CA LEU A 42 6.87 -8.06 0.42
C LEU A 42 6.40 -6.81 -0.32
N VAL A 43 5.08 -6.60 -0.44
CA VAL A 43 4.52 -5.38 -1.03
C VAL A 43 4.92 -4.15 -0.23
N ASN A 44 4.85 -4.20 1.10
CA ASN A 44 5.28 -3.09 1.95
C ASN A 44 6.77 -2.80 1.78
N GLN A 45 7.63 -3.83 1.74
CA GLN A 45 9.05 -3.66 1.48
C GLN A 45 9.31 -3.05 0.10
N ALA A 46 8.60 -3.51 -0.93
CA ALA A 46 8.71 -2.96 -2.28
C ALA A 46 8.27 -1.49 -2.34
N LEU A 47 7.21 -1.11 -1.61
CA LEU A 47 6.78 0.28 -1.49
C LEU A 47 7.85 1.14 -0.81
N VAL A 48 8.40 0.68 0.32
CA VAL A 48 9.47 1.40 1.03
C VAL A 48 10.70 1.57 0.14
N ALA A 49 11.15 0.49 -0.52
CA ALA A 49 12.27 0.55 -1.45
C ALA A 49 11.98 1.52 -2.60
N SER A 50 10.78 1.47 -3.20
CA SER A 50 10.39 2.39 -4.28
C SER A 50 10.35 3.86 -3.81
N HIS A 51 9.93 4.13 -2.58
CA HIS A 51 9.97 5.47 -2.00
C HIS A 51 11.41 5.93 -1.72
N GLN A 52 12.32 5.01 -1.36
CA GLN A 52 13.75 5.32 -1.22
C GLN A 52 14.42 5.64 -2.56
N TYR A 53 14.05 4.95 -3.64
CA TYR A 53 14.46 5.31 -5.00
C TYR A 53 13.78 6.59 -5.51
N SER A 54 12.62 6.92 -4.96
CA SER A 54 12.00 8.24 -5.06
C SER A 54 12.68 9.25 -4.13
N GLY A 55 14.02 9.29 -4.15
CA GLY A 55 14.83 10.48 -3.82
C GLY A 55 14.51 11.63 -4.78
N GLN A 56 13.23 11.94 -4.86
CA GLN A 56 12.59 12.81 -5.81
C GLN A 56 12.95 14.19 -5.34
N ARG A 57 13.90 14.79 -6.05
CA ARG A 57 14.10 16.23 -6.03
C ARG A 57 12.74 16.87 -6.29
N GLN A 58 12.06 17.26 -5.22
CA GLN A 58 10.75 17.88 -5.33
C GLN A 58 10.97 19.29 -5.84
N VAL A 59 10.66 19.50 -7.12
CA VAL A 59 10.76 20.81 -7.74
C VAL A 59 9.49 21.56 -7.40
N ILE A 60 9.58 22.45 -6.42
CA ILE A 60 8.53 23.44 -6.13
C ILE A 60 8.75 24.61 -7.08
N ARG A 61 7.79 24.88 -7.97
CA ARG A 61 7.79 26.08 -8.80
C ARG A 61 7.18 27.22 -8.00
N LEU A 62 7.98 28.27 -7.77
CA LEU A 62 7.54 29.51 -7.17
C LEU A 62 7.47 30.58 -8.26
N SER A 63 6.35 31.29 -8.35
CA SER A 63 6.22 32.45 -9.23
C SER A 63 6.52 33.71 -8.45
N THR A 64 7.40 34.56 -8.96
CA THR A 64 7.76 35.84 -8.33
C THR A 64 7.17 36.96 -9.17
N SER A 65 6.70 38.03 -8.52
CA SER A 65 6.28 39.24 -9.23
C SER A 65 7.47 39.88 -9.94
N LEU A 66 7.26 40.40 -11.14
CA LEU A 66 8.24 41.23 -11.86
C LEU A 66 8.59 42.51 -11.07
N MET A 67 7.66 42.99 -10.24
CA MET A 67 7.78 44.26 -9.53
C MET A 67 8.52 44.11 -8.18
N TYR A 68 8.62 42.88 -7.66
CA TYR A 68 9.46 42.53 -6.51
C TYR A 68 10.02 41.11 -6.74
N PRO A 69 11.08 40.97 -7.56
CA PRO A 69 11.71 39.69 -7.80
C PRO A 69 12.41 39.19 -6.54
N SER A 70 12.32 37.89 -6.26
CA SER A 70 13.02 37.28 -5.13
C SER A 70 14.49 37.00 -5.51
N ALA A 71 15.25 38.08 -5.72
CA ALA A 71 16.65 38.06 -6.16
C ALA A 71 17.56 37.05 -5.43
N PRO A 72 17.51 36.86 -4.09
CA PRO A 72 18.40 35.92 -3.41
C PRO A 72 18.13 34.43 -3.72
N PHE A 73 17.01 34.11 -4.38
CA PHE A 73 16.64 32.74 -4.75
C PHE A 73 16.65 32.52 -6.28
N MET A 74 17.00 33.54 -7.07
CA MET A 74 17.18 33.41 -8.51
C MET A 74 18.66 33.07 -8.77
N ALA A 75 18.91 31.91 -9.39
CA ALA A 75 20.26 31.54 -9.80
C ALA A 75 20.77 32.59 -10.81
N THR A 76 21.92 33.20 -10.50
CA THR A 76 22.62 34.14 -11.39
C THR A 76 23.25 33.40 -12.56
#